data_AF-A0A147K8L7-F1
#
_entry.id   AF-A0A147K8L7-F1
#
_cell.length_a   1.000
_cell.length_b   1.000
_cell.length_c   1.000
_cell.angle_alpha   90.00
_cell.angle_beta   90.00
_cell.angle_gamma   90.00
#
_symmetry.space_group_name_H-M   'P 1'
#
loop_
_entity.id
_entity.type
_entity.pdbx_description
1 polymer ?
#
loop_
_entity_poly.entity_id
_entity_poly.type
_entity_poly.pdbx_seq_one_letter_code
_entity_poly.pdbx_strand_id
1 'polypeptide(L)'
;MKKCEWCKRGPLDDIFETVFWELPDGSGAIEINLVPSTYCPYCSMKQLEEATTNEIEDQLLLIDREKLSSPLSFEELMSIPRFLKKNYFRFD
;
A
#
# COMPACT_ATOMS: atom_id res chain seq x y z
N MET A 1 6.33 -15.98 -12.98
CA MET A 1 4.87 -15.72 -13.02
C MET A 1 4.31 -15.99 -11.63
N LYS A 2 3.84 -14.95 -10.94
CA LYS A 2 3.32 -15.06 -9.57
C LYS A 2 1.99 -15.84 -9.58
N LYS A 3 1.74 -16.62 -8.53
CA LYS A 3 0.48 -17.36 -8.33
C LYS A 3 -0.34 -16.65 -7.27
N CYS A 4 -1.66 -16.70 -7.40
CA CYS A 4 -2.58 -16.21 -6.40
C CYS A 4 -2.34 -16.90 -5.05
N GLU A 5 -2.27 -16.12 -3.98
CA GLU A 5 -2.03 -16.67 -2.64
C GLU A 5 -3.27 -17.39 -2.09
N TRP A 6 -4.45 -17.06 -2.61
CA TRP A 6 -5.73 -17.62 -2.17
C TRP A 6 -6.03 -18.94 -2.87
N CYS A 7 -6.15 -18.94 -4.20
CA CYS A 7 -6.54 -20.14 -4.95
C CYS A 7 -5.36 -20.95 -5.51
N LYS A 8 -4.11 -20.46 -5.34
CA LYS A 8 -2.87 -21.08 -5.82
C LYS A 8 -2.79 -21.27 -7.35
N ARG A 9 -3.66 -20.61 -8.11
CA ARG A 9 -3.67 -20.56 -9.59
C ARG A 9 -2.97 -19.30 -10.10
N GLY A 10 -2.60 -19.27 -11.38
CA GLY A 10 -1.98 -18.12 -12.03
C GLY A 10 -2.07 -18.22 -13.56
N PRO A 11 -1.63 -17.19 -14.32
CA PRO A 11 -0.99 -15.93 -13.89
C PRO A 11 -1.90 -14.99 -13.11
N LEU A 12 -1.28 -14.00 -12.44
CA LEU A 12 -1.94 -12.78 -11.96
C LEU A 12 -1.73 -11.66 -12.98
N ASP A 13 -2.69 -10.75 -13.07
CA ASP A 13 -2.64 -9.56 -13.92
C ASP A 13 -2.27 -8.33 -13.07
N ASP A 14 -1.36 -7.49 -13.55
CA ASP A 14 -1.01 -6.23 -12.87
C ASP A 14 -2.13 -5.20 -13.07
N ILE A 15 -2.56 -4.58 -11.98
CA ILE A 15 -3.63 -3.59 -11.95
C ILE A 15 -3.29 -2.43 -11.01
N PHE A 16 -4.08 -1.37 -11.07
CA PHE A 16 -4.05 -0.27 -10.12
C PHE A 16 -5.38 -0.15 -9.41
N GLU A 17 -5.34 0.03 -8.09
CA GLU A 17 -6.55 0.08 -7.26
C GLU A 17 -6.58 1.27 -6.32
N THR A 18 -7.78 1.57 -5.83
CA THR A 18 -8.00 2.47 -4.70
C THR A 18 -8.09 1.63 -3.43
N VAL A 19 -7.30 1.97 -2.43
CA VAL A 19 -7.29 1.33 -1.11
C VAL A 19 -7.57 2.35 -0.02
N PHE A 20 -8.08 1.87 1.10
CA PHE A 20 -8.30 2.68 2.30
C PHE A 20 -7.34 2.20 3.38
N TRP A 21 -6.54 3.11 3.92
CA TRP A 21 -5.53 2.79 4.93
C TRP A 21 -5.82 3.51 6.23
N GLU A 22 -5.81 2.78 7.34
CA GLU A 22 -5.98 3.35 8.67
C GLU A 22 -4.66 3.98 9.13
N LEU A 23 -4.72 5.20 9.68
CA LEU A 23 -3.52 5.91 10.12
C LEU A 23 -2.89 5.21 11.33
N PRO A 24 -1.54 5.20 11.48
CA PRO A 24 -0.87 4.48 12.57
C PRO A 24 -1.25 4.93 13.99
N ASP A 25 -1.81 6.13 14.16
CA ASP A 25 -2.31 6.61 15.45
C ASP A 25 -3.80 6.35 15.68
N GLY A 26 -4.48 5.69 14.73
CA GLY A 26 -5.92 5.42 14.78
C GLY A 26 -6.80 6.66 14.64
N SER A 27 -6.26 7.80 14.19
CA SER A 27 -7.03 9.04 14.06
C SER A 27 -8.08 9.00 12.94
N GLY A 28 -7.95 8.09 11.99
CA GLY A 28 -8.88 7.88 10.89
C GLY A 28 -8.27 7.04 9.78
N ALA A 29 -8.90 7.07 8.61
CA ALA A 29 -8.42 6.41 7.41
C ALA A 29 -8.29 7.38 6.24
N ILE A 30 -7.35 7.10 5.35
CA ILE A 30 -7.11 7.85 4.11
C ILE A 30 -7.42 6.97 2.90
N GLU A 31 -7.81 7.62 1.82
CA GLU A 31 -8.01 6.97 0.52
C GLU A 31 -6.77 7.17 -0.36
N ILE A 32 -6.13 6.06 -0.75
CA ILE A 32 -4.95 6.04 -1.61
C ILE A 32 -5.32 5.45 -2.97
N ASN A 33 -5.21 6.26 -4.01
CA ASN A 33 -5.53 5.91 -5.39
C ASN A 33 -4.30 5.40 -6.15
N LEU A 34 -4.54 4.65 -7.22
CA LEU A 34 -3.51 4.16 -8.13
C LEU A 34 -2.41 3.31 -7.44
N VAL A 35 -2.80 2.50 -6.45
CA VAL A 35 -1.86 1.60 -5.76
C VAL A 35 -1.56 0.38 -6.64
N PRO A 36 -0.29 0.08 -6.95
CA PRO A 36 0.09 -1.12 -7.68
C PRO A 36 -0.40 -2.38 -6.96
N SER A 37 -1.19 -3.19 -7.66
CA SER A 37 -1.83 -4.39 -7.13
C SER A 37 -1.86 -5.49 -8.20
N THR A 38 -2.28 -6.69 -7.82
CA THR A 38 -2.41 -7.83 -8.72
C THR A 38 -3.82 -8.41 -8.65
N TYR A 39 -4.34 -8.85 -9.79
CA TYR A 39 -5.67 -9.45 -9.93
C TYR A 39 -5.56 -10.91 -10.32
N CYS A 40 -6.35 -11.76 -9.68
CA CYS A 40 -6.47 -13.17 -10.02
C CYS A 40 -7.72 -13.42 -10.88
N PRO A 41 -7.58 -13.80 -12.17
CA PRO A 41 -8.74 -14.05 -13.03
C PRO A 41 -9.51 -15.34 -12.67
N TYR A 42 -8.95 -16.20 -11.81
CA TYR A 42 -9.56 -17.48 -11.45
C TYR A 42 -10.50 -17.42 -10.24
N CYS A 43 -10.24 -16.52 -9.30
CA CYS A 43 -11.07 -16.35 -8.09
C CYS A 43 -11.45 -14.89 -7.83
N SER A 44 -11.17 -14.00 -8.78
CA SER A 44 -11.46 -12.57 -8.75
C SER A 44 -10.85 -11.82 -7.57
N MET A 45 -9.84 -12.39 -6.91
CA MET A 45 -9.16 -11.75 -5.80
C MET A 45 -8.21 -10.68 -6.31
N LYS A 46 -8.27 -9.52 -5.67
CA LYS A 46 -7.31 -8.44 -5.79
C LYS A 46 -6.35 -8.52 -4.61
N GLN A 47 -5.06 -8.39 -4.88
CA GLN A 47 -4.00 -8.61 -3.90
C GLN A 47 -2.97 -7.50 -4.01
N LEU A 48 -2.65 -6.86 -2.89
CA LEU A 48 -1.48 -6.01 -2.78
C LEU A 48 -0.27 -6.89 -2.48
N GLU A 49 0.87 -6.55 -3.07
CA GLU A 49 2.11 -7.21 -2.70
C GLU A 49 2.56 -6.78 -1.31
N GLU A 50 3.14 -7.70 -0.54
CA GLU A 50 3.68 -7.42 0.78
C GLU A 50 4.68 -6.24 0.74
N ALA A 51 5.48 -6.13 -0.31
CA ALA A 51 6.38 -4.99 -0.51
C ALA A 51 5.63 -3.65 -0.59
N THR A 52 4.55 -3.57 -1.39
CA THR A 52 3.72 -2.36 -1.51
C THR A 52 3.04 -2.01 -0.18
N THR A 53 2.48 -3.00 0.50
CA THR A 53 1.91 -2.82 1.85
C THR A 53 2.94 -2.26 2.81
N ASN A 54 4.13 -2.86 2.83
CA ASN A 54 5.23 -2.45 3.69
C ASN A 54 5.67 -1.00 3.41
N GLU A 55 5.76 -0.61 2.14
CA GLU A 55 6.09 0.76 1.72
C GLU A 55 5.05 1.79 2.19
N ILE A 56 3.75 1.48 2.06
CA ILE A 56 2.67 2.36 2.54
C ILE A 56 2.76 2.55 4.05
N GLU A 57 2.88 1.46 4.81
CA GLU A 57 2.96 1.51 6.27
C GLU A 57 4.20 2.28 6.76
N ASP A 58 5.36 2.02 6.15
CA ASP A 58 6.61 2.72 6.48
C ASP A 58 6.48 4.20 6.18
N GLN A 59 5.93 4.56 5.02
CA GLN A 59 5.74 5.95 4.64
C GLN A 59 4.83 6.66 5.65
N LEU A 60 3.67 6.08 5.98
CA LEU A 60 2.72 6.67 6.93
C LEU A 60 3.28 6.80 8.35
N LEU A 61 4.17 5.91 8.76
CA LEU A 61 4.85 5.99 10.05
C LEU A 61 5.93 7.08 10.09
N LEU A 62 6.54 7.38 8.95
CA LEU A 62 7.75 8.22 8.88
C LEU A 62 7.50 9.65 8.43
N ILE A 63 6.29 10.03 8.05
CA ILE A 63 5.97 11.38 7.56
C ILE A 63 5.21 12.23 8.58
N ASP A 64 5.17 13.53 8.31
CA ASP A 64 4.28 14.46 8.98
C ASP A 64 2.84 14.27 8.48
N ARG A 65 2.03 13.56 9.26
CA ARG A 65 0.65 13.20 8.88
C ARG A 65 -0.31 14.39 8.85
N GLU A 66 0.03 15.52 9.48
CA GLU A 66 -0.76 16.75 9.33
C GLU A 66 -0.71 17.31 7.91
N LYS A 67 0.29 16.90 7.12
CA LYS A 67 0.44 17.27 5.71
C LYS A 67 -0.28 16.32 4.74
N LEU A 68 -0.92 15.26 5.24
CA LEU A 68 -1.68 14.33 4.41
C LEU A 68 -2.99 14.96 3.96
N SER A 69 -3.19 15.03 2.65
CA SER A 69 -4.51 15.22 2.04
C SER A 69 -5.14 13.86 1.78
N SER A 70 -6.46 13.74 1.96
CA SER A 70 -7.24 12.59 1.50
C SER A 70 -8.40 13.09 0.63
N PRO A 71 -8.60 12.54 -0.57
CA PRO A 71 -7.83 11.44 -1.20
C PRO A 71 -6.45 11.89 -1.72
N LEU A 72 -5.54 10.94 -1.93
CA LEU A 72 -4.26 11.13 -2.63
C LEU A 72 -3.87 9.89 -3.45
N SER A 73 -2.90 10.00 -4.34
CA SER A 73 -2.34 8.86 -5.08
C SER A 73 -1.16 8.20 -4.34
N PHE A 74 -0.84 6.96 -4.73
CA PHE A 74 0.32 6.23 -4.22
C PHE A 74 1.63 7.02 -4.44
N GLU A 75 1.80 7.61 -5.63
CA GLU A 75 2.98 8.42 -5.94
C GLU A 75 3.07 9.68 -5.08
N GLU A 76 1.95 10.39 -4.89
CA GLU A 76 1.90 11.55 -4.00
C GLU A 76 2.28 11.18 -2.57
N LEU A 77 1.72 10.08 -2.03
CA LEU A 77 2.07 9.58 -0.70
C LEU A 77 3.57 9.30 -0.58
N MET A 78 4.16 8.61 -1.55
CA MET A 78 5.59 8.26 -1.56
C MET A 78 6.51 9.47 -1.75
N SER A 79 6.02 10.55 -2.35
CA SER A 79 6.78 11.79 -2.53
C SER A 79 6.93 12.62 -1.24
N ILE A 80 6.12 12.35 -0.22
CA ILE A 80 6.15 13.12 1.03
C ILE A 80 7.49 12.91 1.76
N PRO A 81 8.21 13.98 2.14
CA PRO A 81 9.47 13.85 2.85
C PRO A 81 9.32 13.15 4.20
N ARG A 82 10.16 12.14 4.42
CA ARG A 82 10.24 11.38 5.68
C ARG A 82 11.06 12.13 6.73
N PHE A 83 10.68 11.99 8.00
CA PHE A 83 11.48 12.41 9.15
C PHE A 83 12.75 11.56 9.32
N LEU A 84 12.65 10.25 9.07
CA LEU A 84 13.76 9.30 9.20
C LEU A 84 14.05 8.61 7.87
N LYS A 85 15.31 8.17 7.70
CA LYS A 85 15.76 7.50 6.48
C LYS A 85 15.17 6.09 6.28
N LYS A 86 14.77 5.43 7.36
CA LYS A 86 14.21 4.07 7.35
C LYS A 86 13.29 3.85 8.56
N ASN A 87 12.42 2.84 8.47
CA ASN A 87 11.64 2.38 9.61
C ASN A 87 12.56 1.58 10.55
N TYR A 88 12.67 2.01 11.82
CA TYR A 88 13.49 1.33 12.84
C TYR A 88 12.70 0.34 13.69
N PHE A 89 11.39 0.23 13.48
CA PHE A 89 10.49 -0.70 14.16
C PHE A 89 10.29 -2.00 13.38
N ARG A 90 10.87 -2.07 12.17
CA ARG A 90 10.96 -3.25 11.33
C ARG A 90 12.38 -3.82 11.44
N PHE A 91 12.47 -5.08 11.88
CA PHE A 91 13.73 -5.79 12.19
C PHE A 91 14.03 -6.92 11.19
N ASP A 92 13.32 -6.92 10.07
CA ASP A 92 13.47 -7.79 8.92
C ASP A 92 14.89 -7.81 8.34
#